data_AF-A0A822UWB5-F1
#
_entry.id   AF-A0A822UWB5-F1
#
_cell.length_a   1.000
_cell.length_b   1.000
_cell.length_c   1.000
_cell.angle_alpha   90.00
_cell.angle_beta   90.00
_cell.angle_gamma   90.00
#
_symmetry.space_group_name_H-M   'P 1'
#
loop_
_entity.id
_entity.type
_entity.pdbx_description
1 polymer ?
#
loop_
_entity_poly.entity_id
_entity_poly.type
_entity_poly.pdbx_seq_one_letter_code
_entity_poly.pdbx_strand_id
1 'polypeptide(L)'
;MPRPPLYFTLVRLADGDLASPTVIRKPTEFFAQLRSYGFTEHSGAASPKLAEMQTGAFLDTVAGVFSVSRDRPFTYIIPEGMPRAEWLAAMEEKAHDPRFFLRERDGEFSYCTIIPRLK
;
A
#
# COMPACT_ATOMS: atom_id res chain seq x y z
N MET A 1 6.25 -13.19 -15.83
CA MET A 1 5.42 -13.28 -14.60
C MET A 1 4.47 -12.10 -14.59
N PRO A 2 3.20 -12.26 -14.17
CA PRO A 2 2.31 -11.12 -13.97
C PRO A 2 2.90 -10.16 -12.94
N ARG A 3 2.72 -8.86 -13.16
CA ARG A 3 3.23 -7.81 -12.28
C ARG A 3 2.46 -7.84 -10.93
N PRO A 4 3.14 -7.74 -9.78
CA PRO A 4 2.45 -7.71 -8.50
C PRO A 4 1.57 -6.45 -8.36
N PRO A 5 0.40 -6.55 -7.71
CA PRO A 5 -0.43 -5.38 -7.41
C PRO A 5 0.30 -4.38 -6.51
N LEU A 6 0.10 -3.09 -6.79
CA LEU A 6 0.72 -1.98 -6.07
C LEU A 6 -0.35 -1.10 -5.42
N TYR A 7 -0.53 -1.24 -4.11
CA TYR A 7 -1.46 -0.38 -3.37
C TYR A 7 -0.73 0.86 -2.85
N PHE A 8 -1.30 2.04 -3.07
CA PHE A 8 -0.81 3.29 -2.50
C PHE A 8 -1.97 4.25 -2.22
N THR A 9 -1.98 4.83 -1.02
CA THR A 9 -3.03 5.71 -0.54
C THR A 9 -2.51 6.62 0.58
N LEU A 10 -3.34 7.52 1.08
CA LEU A 10 -3.07 8.30 2.30
C LEU A 10 -3.67 7.59 3.52
N VAL A 11 -2.94 7.64 4.63
CA VAL A 11 -3.38 7.13 5.93
C VAL A 11 -3.19 8.19 7.00
N ARG A 12 -3.91 8.02 8.11
CA ARG A 12 -3.75 8.82 9.31
C ARG A 12 -3.05 7.99 10.38
N LEU A 13 -1.93 8.48 10.88
CA LEU A 13 -1.21 7.92 12.02
C LEU A 13 -1.97 8.19 13.31
N ALA A 14 -1.64 7.47 14.39
CA ALA A 14 -2.32 7.61 15.67
C ALA A 14 -2.11 8.97 16.36
N ASP A 15 -1.00 9.65 16.07
CA ASP A 15 -0.72 11.03 16.51
C ASP A 15 -1.47 12.09 15.68
N GLY A 16 -2.18 11.66 14.64
CA GLY A 16 -2.98 12.52 13.76
C GLY A 16 -2.25 12.92 12.46
N ASP A 17 -0.95 12.66 12.35
CA ASP A 17 -0.17 13.00 11.17
C ASP A 17 -0.57 12.16 9.95
N LEU A 18 -0.24 12.69 8.78
CA LEU A 18 -0.45 12.00 7.51
C LEU A 18 0.78 11.19 7.12
N ALA A 19 0.52 10.01 6.57
CA ALA A 19 1.54 9.18 5.96
C ALA A 19 0.99 8.55 4.67
N SER A 20 1.89 8.01 3.86
CA SER A 20 1.55 7.23 2.67
C SER A 20 2.17 5.84 2.76
N PRO A 21 1.34 4.77 2.89
CA PRO A 21 1.80 3.43 2.67
C PRO A 21 1.86 3.13 1.17
N THR A 22 2.85 2.33 0.83
CA THR A 22 2.95 1.63 -0.44
C THR A 22 3.14 0.18 -0.18
N VAL A 23 2.35 -0.65 -0.83
CA VAL A 23 2.31 -2.08 -0.59
C VAL A 23 2.42 -2.83 -1.90
N ILE A 24 3.42 -3.69 -1.98
CA ILE A 24 3.57 -4.71 -3.02
C ILE A 24 2.98 -6.00 -2.49
N ARG A 25 1.92 -6.49 -3.13
CA ARG A 25 1.35 -7.78 -2.78
C ARG A 25 1.90 -8.87 -3.68
N LYS A 26 2.41 -9.95 -3.09
CA LYS A 26 2.70 -11.22 -3.78
C LYS A 26 1.79 -12.31 -3.20
N PRO A 27 1.70 -13.49 -3.83
CA PRO A 27 0.78 -14.54 -3.38
C PRO A 27 0.95 -14.93 -1.91
N THR A 28 2.20 -15.03 -1.43
CA THR A 28 2.49 -15.52 -0.07
C THR A 28 3.28 -14.53 0.77
N GLU A 29 3.50 -13.32 0.30
CA GLU A 29 4.23 -12.29 1.02
C GLU A 29 3.80 -10.89 0.58
N PHE A 30 4.08 -9.89 1.40
CA PHE A 30 4.00 -8.50 0.98
C PHE A 30 5.20 -7.71 1.49
N PHE A 31 5.52 -6.66 0.76
CA PHE A 31 6.50 -5.65 1.15
C PHE A 31 5.79 -4.31 1.19
N ALA A 32 6.00 -3.57 2.26
CA ALA A 32 5.38 -2.28 2.44
C ALA A 32 6.37 -1.23 2.94
N GLN A 33 6.23 -0.02 2.44
CA GLN A 33 6.91 1.18 2.91
C GLN A 33 5.84 2.12 3.46
N LEU A 34 6.07 2.70 4.64
CA LEU A 34 5.26 3.77 5.22
C LEU A 34 6.12 5.02 5.30
N ARG A 35 5.69 6.10 4.65
CA ARG A 35 6.44 7.35 4.57
C ARG A 35 5.64 8.52 5.12
N SER A 36 6.29 9.37 5.91
CA SER A 36 5.81 10.69 6.32
C SER A 36 6.93 11.73 6.17
N TYR A 37 6.70 12.98 6.56
CA TYR A 37 7.69 14.07 6.48
C TYR A 37 8.94 13.79 7.34
N GLY A 38 8.78 13.10 8.47
CA GLY A 38 9.86 12.84 9.43
C GLY A 38 10.45 11.42 9.40
N PHE A 39 9.88 10.48 8.62
CA PHE A 39 10.36 9.10 8.62
C PHE A 39 10.00 8.32 7.34
N THR A 40 10.77 7.27 7.10
CA THR A 40 10.48 6.21 6.14
C THR A 40 10.76 4.88 6.82
N GLU A 41 9.74 4.03 6.92
CA GLU A 41 9.84 2.72 7.55
C GLU A 41 9.36 1.62 6.60
N HIS A 42 9.95 0.44 6.72
CA HIS A 42 9.63 -0.71 5.87
C HIS A 42 9.11 -1.85 6.73
N SER A 43 8.06 -2.53 6.31
CA SER A 43 7.63 -3.77 6.94
C SER A 43 7.08 -4.74 5.91
N GLY A 44 6.95 -6.00 6.30
CA GLY A 44 6.50 -7.07 5.43
C GLY A 44 6.18 -8.30 6.25
N ALA A 45 5.41 -9.19 5.66
CA ALA A 45 5.15 -10.49 6.24
C ALA A 45 5.01 -11.53 5.13
N ALA A 46 5.36 -12.77 5.45
CA ALA A 46 5.14 -13.92 4.60
C ALA A 46 4.13 -14.87 5.29
N SER A 47 3.11 -15.29 4.55
CA SER A 47 2.11 -16.25 5.00
C SER A 47 1.36 -16.83 3.79
N PRO A 48 1.14 -18.16 3.73
CA PRO A 48 0.30 -18.77 2.70
C PRO A 48 -1.13 -18.20 2.66
N LYS A 49 -1.66 -17.74 3.80
CA LYS A 49 -3.01 -17.16 3.91
C LYS A 49 -3.19 -15.89 3.08
N LEU A 50 -2.10 -15.19 2.74
CA LEU A 50 -2.16 -13.97 1.94
C LEU A 50 -2.71 -14.21 0.52
N ALA A 51 -2.61 -15.44 0.00
CA ALA A 51 -3.05 -15.77 -1.35
C ALA A 51 -4.58 -15.68 -1.49
N GLU A 52 -5.29 -15.99 -0.41
CA GLU A 52 -6.74 -16.12 -0.37
C GLU A 52 -7.43 -14.86 0.21
N MET A 53 -6.65 -13.92 0.77
CA MET A 53 -7.22 -12.74 1.41
C MET A 53 -7.89 -11.80 0.41
N GLN A 54 -9.08 -11.34 0.73
CA GLN A 54 -9.68 -10.22 0.02
C GLN A 54 -8.95 -8.91 0.35
N THR A 55 -9.03 -7.92 -0.55
CA THR A 55 -8.30 -6.65 -0.46
C THR A 55 -8.49 -5.95 0.89
N GLY A 56 -9.71 -5.95 1.45
CA GLY A 56 -9.96 -5.37 2.77
C GLY A 56 -9.17 -6.03 3.88
N ALA A 57 -9.28 -7.35 4.02
CA ALA A 57 -8.54 -8.12 5.03
C ALA A 57 -7.01 -8.02 4.83
N PHE A 58 -6.56 -7.97 3.58
CA PHE A 58 -5.15 -7.77 3.25
C PHE A 58 -4.65 -6.39 3.74
N LEU A 59 -5.36 -5.32 3.41
CA LEU A 59 -4.98 -3.96 3.84
C LEU A 59 -5.03 -3.82 5.37
N ASP A 60 -6.04 -4.39 6.03
CA ASP A 60 -6.13 -4.39 7.50
C ASP A 60 -4.95 -5.19 8.12
N THR A 61 -4.49 -6.26 7.47
CA THR A 61 -3.28 -6.99 7.88
C THR A 61 -2.02 -6.13 7.77
N VAL A 62 -1.88 -5.35 6.69
CA VAL A 62 -0.73 -4.44 6.52
C VAL A 62 -0.70 -3.41 7.66
N ALA A 63 -1.84 -2.79 7.98
CA ALA A 63 -1.94 -1.84 9.08
C ALA A 63 -1.58 -2.49 10.43
N GLY A 64 -2.07 -3.71 10.68
CA GLY A 64 -1.72 -4.48 11.87
C GLY A 64 -0.22 -4.78 11.97
N VAL A 65 0.43 -5.12 10.86
CA VAL A 65 1.88 -5.38 10.83
C VAL A 65 2.68 -4.12 11.17
N PHE A 66 2.33 -2.94 10.64
CA PHE A 66 3.01 -1.69 11.03
C PHE A 66 2.77 -1.33 12.50
N SER A 67 1.54 -1.50 12.99
CA SER A 67 1.22 -1.30 14.40
C SER A 67 2.12 -2.13 15.31
N VAL A 68 2.27 -3.43 15.03
CA VAL A 68 3.02 -4.36 15.89
C VAL A 68 4.54 -4.28 15.68
N SER A 69 5.00 -4.30 14.42
CA SER A 69 6.43 -4.45 14.11
C SER A 69 7.22 -3.14 14.15
N ARG A 70 6.53 -2.01 14.03
CA ARG A 70 7.14 -0.68 13.92
C ARG A 70 6.61 0.32 14.95
N ASP A 71 5.64 -0.05 15.76
CA ASP A 71 4.93 0.88 16.65
C ASP A 71 4.35 2.06 15.88
N ARG A 72 3.81 1.78 14.67
CA ARG A 72 3.18 2.74 13.77
C ARG A 72 1.73 2.37 13.45
N PRO A 73 0.82 2.43 14.41
CA PRO A 73 -0.61 2.27 14.12
C PRO A 73 -1.10 3.38 13.19
N PHE A 74 -1.89 2.99 12.18
CA PHE A 74 -2.53 3.93 11.26
C PHE A 74 -3.90 3.44 10.81
N THR A 75 -4.72 4.35 10.28
CA THR A 75 -6.01 4.05 9.64
C THR A 75 -6.05 4.55 8.21
N TYR A 76 -6.70 3.79 7.32
CA TYR A 76 -6.90 4.20 5.94
C TYR A 76 -7.92 5.34 5.85
N ILE A 77 -7.56 6.39 5.11
CA ILE A 77 -8.47 7.51 4.85
C ILE A 77 -9.38 7.10 3.69
N ILE A 78 -10.67 6.92 4.00
CA ILE A 78 -11.73 6.67 3.03
C ILE A 78 -12.36 8.02 2.68
N PRO A 79 -12.52 8.37 1.38
CA PRO A 79 -13.19 9.61 0.99
C PRO A 79 -14.59 9.74 1.61
N GLU A 80 -14.95 10.96 2.01
CA GLU A 80 -16.26 11.24 2.56
C GLU A 80 -17.37 10.89 1.54
N GLY A 81 -18.44 10.26 2.01
CA GLY A 81 -19.55 9.82 1.17
C GLY A 81 -19.29 8.54 0.37
N MET A 82 -18.07 8.01 0.36
CA MET A 82 -17.74 6.76 -0.33
C MET A 82 -17.90 5.54 0.60
N PRO A 83 -18.75 4.55 0.23
CA PRO A 83 -18.82 3.29 0.97
C PRO A 83 -17.48 2.55 0.96
N ARG A 84 -17.11 1.90 2.08
CA ARG A 84 -15.85 1.14 2.18
C ARG A 84 -15.70 0.08 1.08
N ALA A 85 -16.78 -0.59 0.68
CA ALA A 85 -16.73 -1.60 -0.38
C ALA A 85 -16.35 -1.00 -1.74
N GLU A 86 -16.89 0.18 -2.06
CA GLU A 86 -16.55 0.92 -3.29
C GLU A 86 -15.10 1.40 -3.26
N TRP A 87 -14.66 1.94 -2.12
CA TRP A 87 -13.26 2.31 -1.93
C TRP A 87 -12.31 1.13 -2.10
N LEU A 88 -12.63 -0.05 -1.54
CA LEU A 88 -11.83 -1.26 -1.71
C LEU A 88 -11.77 -1.74 -3.17
N ALA A 89 -12.89 -1.67 -3.89
CA ALA A 89 -12.92 -2.00 -5.31
C ALA A 89 -12.04 -1.05 -6.13
N ALA A 90 -12.13 0.26 -5.88
CA ALA A 90 -11.28 1.26 -6.53
C ALA A 90 -9.79 1.08 -6.19
N MET A 91 -9.48 0.71 -4.94
CA MET A 91 -8.11 0.39 -4.52
C MET A 91 -7.56 -0.84 -5.25
N GLU A 92 -8.37 -1.88 -5.43
CA GLU A 92 -7.99 -3.07 -6.19
C GLU A 92 -7.76 -2.73 -7.67
N GLU A 93 -8.71 -2.04 -8.32
CA GLU A 93 -8.56 -1.61 -9.71
C GLU A 93 -7.28 -0.80 -9.92
N LYS A 94 -7.04 0.20 -9.08
CA LYS A 94 -5.85 1.04 -9.11
C LYS A 94 -4.56 0.24 -8.89
N ALA A 95 -4.58 -0.77 -8.03
CA ALA A 95 -3.39 -1.59 -7.77
C ALA A 95 -2.94 -2.41 -8.98
N HIS A 96 -3.87 -2.71 -9.90
CA HIS A 96 -3.57 -3.41 -11.15
C HIS A 96 -3.29 -2.47 -12.33
N ASP A 97 -3.41 -1.15 -12.16
CA ASP A 97 -3.21 -0.18 -13.24
C ASP A 97 -1.74 -0.20 -13.74
N PRO A 98 -1.50 -0.54 -15.02
CA PRO A 98 -0.15 -0.73 -15.57
C PRO A 98 0.70 0.55 -15.59
N ARG A 99 0.09 1.73 -15.45
CA ARG A 99 0.80 3.02 -15.46
C ARG A 99 1.64 3.25 -14.21
N PHE A 100 1.30 2.61 -13.09
CA PHE A 100 2.02 2.74 -11.83
C PHE A 100 2.90 1.54 -11.55
N PHE A 101 4.22 1.71 -11.53
CA PHE A 101 5.14 0.62 -11.23
C PHE A 101 6.20 1.06 -10.23
N LEU A 102 6.83 0.08 -9.59
CA LEU A 102 7.98 0.32 -8.75
C LEU A 102 9.25 -0.01 -9.52
N ARG A 103 10.24 0.86 -9.34
CA ARG A 103 11.61 0.59 -9.75
C ARG A 103 12.49 0.75 -8.52
N GLU A 104 13.26 -0.27 -8.21
CA GLU A 104 14.34 -0.13 -7.23
C GLU A 104 15.47 0.67 -7.88
N ARG A 105 15.93 1.71 -7.19
CA ARG A 105 17.10 2.51 -7.58
C ARG A 105 17.90 2.78 -6.33
N ASP A 106 19.17 2.38 -6.33
CA ASP A 106 20.11 2.63 -5.24
C ASP A 106 19.63 2.10 -3.87
N GLY A 107 18.91 0.96 -3.86
CA GLY A 107 18.36 0.34 -2.65
C GLY A 107 17.04 0.96 -2.15
N GLU A 108 16.48 1.94 -2.87
CA GLU A 108 15.20 2.55 -2.56
C GLU A 108 14.14 2.19 -3.61
N PHE A 109 12.92 1.87 -3.15
CA PHE A 109 11.77 1.73 -4.03
C PHE A 109 11.30 3.12 -4.50
N SER A 110 11.51 3.41 -5.79
CA SER A 110 11.02 4.61 -6.45
C SER A 110 9.70 4.34 -7.18
N TYR A 111 8.70 5.16 -6.88
CA TYR A 111 7.43 5.20 -7.62
C TYR A 111 7.67 5.77 -9.01
N CYS A 112 7.26 5.03 -10.02
CA CYS A 112 7.29 5.52 -11.38
C CYS A 112 5.88 5.49 -11.95
N THR A 113 5.41 6.67 -12.35
CA THR A 113 4.22 6.82 -13.19
C THR A 113 4.68 6.98 -14.63
N ILE A 114 4.10 6.21 -15.54
CA ILE A 114 4.19 6.52 -16.96
C ILE A 114 3.28 7.74 -17.21
N ILE A 115 3.88 8.92 -17.33
CA ILE A 115 3.18 10.09 -17.86
C ILE A 115 3.26 9.96 -19.39
N PRO A 116 2.14 9.71 -20.10
CA PRO A 116 2.15 9.76 -21.55
C PRO A 116 2.70 11.12 -21.96
N ARG A 117 3.66 11.16 -22.91
CA ARG A 117 4.22 12.44 -23.38
C ARG A 117 3.05 13.39 -23.67
N LEU A 118 3.00 14.51 -22.95
CA LEU A 118 2.18 15.65 -23.34
C LEU A 118 2.64 15.98 -24.76
N LYS A 119 1.79 15.73 -25.75
CA LYS A 119 1.99 16.24 -27.11
C LYS A 119 1.67 17.72 -27.12
#